data_AF-A0A8S3XVL2-F1
#
_entry.id   AF-A0A8S3XVL2-F1
#
_cell.length_a   1.000
_cell.length_b   1.000
_cell.length_c   1.000
_cell.angle_alpha   90.00
_cell.angle_beta   90.00
_cell.angle_gamma   90.00
#
_symmetry.space_group_name_H-M   'P 1'
#
loop_
_entity.id
_entity.type
_entity.pdbx_description
1 polymer ?
#
loop_
_entity_poly.entity_id
_entity_poly.type
_entity_poly.pdbx_seq_one_letter_code
_entity_poly.pdbx_strand_id
1 'polypeptide(L)'
;MRVIGRGIVKNKKKSFGANGRVLDKVVIPAWRIRIEELIAKARALIGRLICFRSGNTRPRIVRTVRMAFAGTNVSLSQPDIMQKLTERIDDLKQRIAAWGKRIRRYTERSTRFNQNRLFQSDQKRLYKSLERPIVSGTGPAPNQADMVAFWRSLWSEPVNHNEGPWTEVVASQCASITPMDPVIITPDDVAEAVRRAPNWKSPGLDGLHHYWLKGFMYNSVPNCKDRQLDLVLSACSDVRVTGADEALTSRRSP
;
A
#
# COMPACT_ATOMS: atom_id res chain seq x y z
N MET A 1 4.94 36.83 3.03
CA MET A 1 6.28 36.41 3.54
C MET A 1 6.65 35.05 2.96
N ARG A 2 7.50 35.00 1.92
CA ARG A 2 8.09 33.75 1.39
C ARG A 2 9.47 33.58 2.02
N VAL A 3 9.62 32.60 2.90
CA VAL A 3 10.94 32.24 3.44
C VAL A 3 11.65 31.36 2.40
N ILE A 4 12.57 31.98 1.65
CA ILE A 4 13.48 31.30 0.74
C ILE A 4 14.58 30.65 1.59
N GLY A 5 14.45 29.36 1.85
CA GLY A 5 15.49 28.57 2.51
C GLY A 5 16.69 28.36 1.59
N ARG A 6 17.77 29.12 1.84
CA ARG A 6 19.08 28.96 1.20
C ARG A 6 19.63 27.55 1.48
N GLY A 7 19.75 26.73 0.44
CA GLY A 7 20.39 25.43 0.49
C GLY A 7 21.91 25.57 0.56
N ILE A 8 22.50 25.14 1.68
CA ILE A 8 23.95 25.05 1.88
C ILE A 8 24.54 24.00 0.93
N VAL A 9 25.45 24.45 0.08
CA VAL A 9 26.29 23.61 -0.80
C VAL A 9 27.41 23.00 0.04
N LYS A 10 27.61 21.66 -0.04
CA LYS A 10 28.91 20.95 -0.11
C LYS A 10 28.76 19.45 0.17
N ASN A 11 29.03 18.60 -0.83
CA ASN A 11 30.24 17.76 -0.88
C ASN A 11 30.24 16.97 -2.21
N LYS A 12 31.10 17.36 -3.16
CA LYS A 12 31.11 16.79 -4.52
C LYS A 12 32.36 15.90 -4.71
N LYS A 13 32.23 14.59 -4.49
CA LYS A 13 33.17 13.61 -5.10
C LYS A 13 32.63 13.22 -6.48
N LYS A 14 33.43 13.38 -7.54
CA LYS A 14 33.11 12.93 -8.91
C LYS A 14 33.58 11.48 -9.06
N SER A 15 32.70 10.59 -9.50
CA SER A 15 33.05 9.27 -10.02
C SER A 15 32.77 9.27 -11.52
N PHE A 16 33.70 8.70 -12.29
CA PHE A 16 33.60 8.57 -13.74
C PHE A 16 33.26 7.12 -14.08
N GLY A 17 32.30 6.92 -14.99
CA GLY A 17 31.97 5.60 -15.53
C GLY A 17 32.89 5.23 -16.70
N ALA A 18 33.02 3.93 -16.99
CA ALA A 18 33.93 3.37 -17.99
C ALA A 18 33.77 3.92 -19.42
N ASN A 19 32.64 4.58 -19.75
CA ASN A 19 32.33 5.11 -21.08
C ASN A 19 32.41 6.65 -21.18
N GLY A 20 33.06 7.33 -20.23
CA GLY A 20 33.27 8.80 -20.30
C GLY A 20 32.01 9.68 -20.13
N ARG A 21 30.80 9.10 -20.07
CA ARG A 21 29.56 9.84 -19.78
C ARG A 21 29.48 10.15 -18.28
N VAL A 22 29.19 11.41 -17.95
CA VAL A 22 28.87 11.84 -16.58
C VAL A 22 27.58 11.13 -16.19
N LEU A 23 27.66 10.12 -15.32
CA LEU A 23 26.45 9.59 -14.67
C LEU A 23 25.85 10.75 -13.87
N ASP A 24 24.62 11.13 -14.19
CA ASP A 24 23.85 12.05 -13.37
C ASP A 24 23.84 11.50 -11.95
N LYS A 25 24.54 12.20 -11.04
CA LYS A 25 24.72 11.73 -9.69
C LYS A 25 23.35 11.68 -9.05
N VAL A 26 22.96 10.49 -8.58
CA VAL A 26 21.72 10.31 -7.83
C VAL A 26 21.75 11.25 -6.63
N VAL A 27 20.99 12.34 -6.70
CA VAL A 27 20.93 13.34 -5.63
C VAL A 27 20.12 12.72 -4.50
N ILE A 28 20.81 12.28 -3.45
CA ILE A 28 20.16 11.75 -2.25
C ILE A 28 19.53 12.94 -1.50
N PRO A 29 18.22 12.90 -1.20
CA PRO A 29 17.57 13.97 -0.45
C PRO A 29 18.22 14.16 0.93
N ALA A 30 18.35 15.40 1.38
CA ALA A 30 18.96 15.73 2.67
C ALA A 30 18.26 15.03 3.86
N TRP A 31 16.94 14.83 3.79
CA TRP A 31 16.20 14.10 4.82
C TRP A 31 16.65 12.64 4.95
N ARG A 32 17.04 11.99 3.84
CA ARG A 32 17.45 10.59 3.82
C ARG A 32 18.82 10.44 4.47
N ILE A 33 19.76 11.31 4.11
CA ILE A 33 21.10 11.39 4.72
C ILE A 33 20.99 11.53 6.23
N ARG A 34 20.16 12.47 6.73
CA ARG A 34 19.97 12.68 8.18
C ARG A 34 19.49 11.42 8.89
N ILE A 35 18.53 10.69 8.32
CA ILE A 35 18.01 9.46 8.95
C ILE A 35 19.06 8.34 8.89
N GLU A 36 19.79 8.20 7.79
CA GLU A 36 20.88 7.23 7.65
C GLU A 36 22.01 7.51 8.67
N GLU A 37 22.35 8.77 8.90
CA GLU A 37 23.31 9.17 9.95
C GLU A 37 22.81 8.83 11.36
N LEU A 38 21.52 9.02 11.65
CA LEU A 38 20.93 8.62 12.93
C LEU A 38 21.02 7.10 13.13
N ILE A 39 20.70 6.32 12.09
CA ILE A 39 20.84 4.87 12.10
C ILE A 39 22.30 4.47 12.34
N ALA A 40 23.26 5.10 11.64
CA ALA A 40 24.69 4.81 11.79
C ALA A 40 25.19 5.11 13.21
N LYS A 41 24.82 6.26 13.78
CA LYS A 41 25.16 6.62 15.17
C LYS A 41 24.56 5.64 16.17
N ALA A 42 23.31 5.23 15.99
CA ALA A 42 22.67 4.25 16.87
C ALA A 42 23.33 2.86 16.78
N ARG A 43 23.67 2.38 15.57
CA ARG A 43 24.42 1.12 15.39
C ARG A 43 25.79 1.17 16.07
N ALA A 44 26.52 2.27 15.91
CA ALA A 44 27.81 2.46 16.58
C ALA A 44 27.67 2.45 18.11
N LEU A 45 26.61 3.06 18.64
CA LEU A 45 26.32 3.05 20.08
C LEU A 45 25.97 1.63 20.58
N ILE A 46 25.10 0.90 19.86
CA ILE A 46 24.78 -0.50 20.16
C ILE A 46 26.06 -1.34 20.24
N GLY A 47 26.97 -1.21 19.27
CA GLY A 47 28.24 -1.94 19.27
C GLY A 47 29.07 -1.68 20.54
N ARG A 48 29.14 -0.41 20.98
CA ARG A 48 29.86 -0.05 22.22
C ARG A 48 29.19 -0.57 23.47
N LEU A 49 27.85 -0.56 23.53
CA LEU A 49 27.08 -1.11 24.65
C LEU A 49 27.26 -2.63 24.75
N ILE A 50 27.26 -3.34 23.61
CA ILE A 50 27.53 -4.77 23.55
C ILE A 50 28.97 -5.06 24.03
N CYS A 51 29.98 -4.32 23.56
CA CYS A 51 31.35 -4.49 24.02
C CYS A 51 31.49 -4.32 25.55
N PHE A 52 30.81 -3.32 26.13
CA PHE A 52 30.81 -3.12 27.58
C PHE A 52 30.14 -4.29 28.31
N ARG A 53 28.99 -4.76 27.80
CA ARG A 53 28.28 -5.93 28.33
C ARG A 53 29.13 -7.21 28.28
N SER A 54 29.99 -7.36 27.27
CA SER A 54 30.96 -8.46 27.16
C SER A 54 32.15 -8.35 28.11
N GLY A 55 32.20 -7.34 28.99
CA GLY A 55 33.27 -7.17 29.99
C GLY A 55 34.38 -6.18 29.61
N ASN A 56 34.24 -5.44 28.50
CA ASN A 56 35.26 -4.46 28.10
C ASN A 56 35.14 -3.16 28.90
N THR A 57 36.10 -2.91 29.78
CA THR A 57 36.14 -1.75 30.69
C THR A 57 37.08 -0.63 30.25
N ARG A 58 37.53 -0.61 28.98
CA ARG A 58 38.39 0.47 28.47
C ARG A 58 37.76 1.85 28.72
N PRO A 59 38.52 2.87 29.18
CA PRO A 59 37.97 4.18 29.57
C PRO A 59 37.12 4.86 28.49
N ARG A 60 37.48 4.70 27.20
CA ARG A 60 36.70 5.24 26.06
C ARG A 60 35.31 4.62 25.94
N ILE A 61 35.18 3.32 26.20
CA ILE A 61 33.90 2.61 26.17
C ILE A 61 33.07 3.05 27.38
N VAL A 62 33.64 3.00 28.59
CA VAL A 62 32.99 3.44 29.83
C VAL A 62 32.47 4.88 29.70
N ARG A 63 33.28 5.81 29.17
CA ARG A 63 32.85 7.20 28.92
C ARG A 63 31.66 7.26 27.96
N THR A 64 31.67 6.45 26.90
CA THR A 64 30.53 6.41 25.97
C THR A 64 29.27 5.88 26.64
N VAL A 65 29.39 4.82 27.46
CA VAL A 65 28.24 4.25 28.19
C VAL A 65 27.68 5.27 29.18
N ARG A 66 28.54 5.98 29.94
CA ARG A 66 28.09 7.07 30.83
C ARG A 66 27.33 8.15 30.06
N MET A 67 27.81 8.55 28.88
CA MET A 67 27.12 9.51 28.02
C MET A 67 25.80 8.97 27.45
N ALA A 68 25.69 7.66 27.21
CA ALA A 68 24.47 7.03 26.69
C ALA A 68 23.30 7.08 27.69
N PHE A 69 23.64 7.14 28.99
CA PHE A 69 22.74 7.29 30.14
C PHE A 69 22.80 8.69 30.77
N ALA A 70 23.45 9.67 30.13
CA ALA A 70 23.50 11.02 30.65
C ALA A 70 22.08 11.59 30.78
N GLY A 71 21.76 12.16 31.95
CA GLY A 71 20.43 12.67 32.26
C GLY A 71 19.42 11.60 32.71
N THR A 72 19.83 10.34 32.83
CA THR A 72 19.05 9.28 33.48
C THR A 72 19.62 8.95 34.86
N ASN A 73 18.79 8.49 35.80
CA ASN A 73 19.20 8.10 37.16
C ASN A 73 19.93 6.73 37.22
N VAL A 74 20.70 6.41 36.19
CA VAL A 74 21.39 5.11 36.03
C VAL A 74 22.87 5.29 36.30
N SER A 75 23.34 4.66 37.37
CA SER A 75 24.78 4.56 37.67
C SER A 75 25.32 3.22 37.21
N LEU A 76 26.56 3.23 36.70
CA LEU A 76 27.25 2.01 36.25
C LEU A 76 27.55 1.04 37.40
N SER A 77 27.50 1.51 38.65
CA SER A 77 27.73 0.70 39.86
C SER A 77 26.47 0.00 40.37
N GLN A 78 25.30 0.27 39.78
CA GLN A 78 24.06 -0.39 40.19
C GLN A 78 24.08 -1.88 39.79
N PRO A 79 23.51 -2.78 40.61
CA PRO A 79 23.49 -4.21 40.31
C PRO A 79 22.64 -4.55 39.08
N ASP A 80 21.65 -3.72 38.74
CA ASP A 80 20.73 -3.90 37.62
C ASP A 80 21.24 -3.31 36.29
N ILE A 81 22.49 -2.83 36.24
CA ILE A 81 23.06 -2.16 35.06
C ILE A 81 23.01 -3.02 33.79
N MET A 82 23.17 -4.34 33.91
CA MET A 82 23.14 -5.27 32.78
C MET A 82 21.75 -5.37 32.13
N GLN A 83 20.70 -5.29 32.94
CA GLN A 83 19.33 -5.25 32.47
C GLN A 83 19.06 -3.91 31.76
N LYS A 84 19.40 -2.79 32.39
CA LYS A 84 19.26 -1.44 31.80
C LYS A 84 20.03 -1.26 30.50
N LEU A 85 21.19 -1.91 30.38
CA LEU A 85 21.95 -1.97 29.11
C LEU A 85 21.19 -2.70 28.01
N THR A 86 20.53 -3.80 28.36
CA THR A 86 19.73 -4.59 27.42
C THR A 86 18.52 -3.80 26.93
N GLU A 87 17.78 -3.19 27.85
CA GLU A 87 16.66 -2.29 27.54
C GLU A 87 17.12 -1.15 26.62
N ARG A 88 18.25 -0.52 26.92
CA ARG A 88 18.81 0.56 26.09
C ARG A 88 19.22 0.09 24.70
N ILE A 89 19.75 -1.12 24.57
CA ILE A 89 20.08 -1.71 23.27
C ILE A 89 18.80 -1.96 22.47
N ASP A 90 17.76 -2.50 23.10
CA ASP A 90 16.50 -2.82 22.43
C ASP A 90 15.75 -1.55 22.01
N ASP A 91 15.73 -0.50 22.83
CA ASP A 91 15.25 0.84 22.45
C ASP A 91 15.94 1.34 21.17
N LEU A 92 17.26 1.20 21.08
CA LEU A 92 18.01 1.64 19.91
C LEU A 92 17.68 0.79 18.67
N LYS A 93 17.48 -0.53 18.84
CA LYS A 93 17.00 -1.40 17.75
C LYS A 93 15.61 -0.99 17.27
N GLN A 94 14.69 -0.72 18.18
CA GLN A 94 13.34 -0.25 17.86
C GLN A 94 13.39 1.09 17.10
N ARG A 95 14.24 2.03 17.53
CA ARG A 95 14.44 3.32 16.83
C ARG A 95 15.02 3.12 15.43
N ILE A 96 16.00 2.24 15.25
CA ILE A 96 16.55 1.89 13.93
C ILE A 96 15.45 1.32 13.02
N ALA A 97 14.62 0.41 13.53
CA ALA A 97 13.51 -0.15 12.77
C ALA A 97 12.48 0.94 12.37
N ALA A 98 12.14 1.85 13.29
CA ALA A 98 11.25 2.97 13.03
C ALA A 98 11.82 3.93 11.97
N TRP A 99 13.11 4.26 12.05
CA TRP A 99 13.80 5.07 11.05
C TRP A 99 13.88 4.39 9.68
N GLY A 100 14.12 3.07 9.64
CA GLY A 100 14.06 2.29 8.40
C GLY A 100 12.66 2.33 7.75
N LYS A 101 11.60 2.15 8.55
CA LYS A 101 10.21 2.32 8.09
C LYS A 101 9.95 3.73 7.57
N ARG A 102 10.51 4.76 8.22
CA ARG A 102 10.38 6.16 7.80
C ARG A 102 11.04 6.40 6.44
N ILE A 103 12.25 5.87 6.21
CA ILE A 103 12.92 5.93 4.91
C ILE A 103 12.04 5.30 3.84
N ARG A 104 11.58 4.06 4.06
CA ARG A 104 10.71 3.34 3.12
C ARG A 104 9.48 4.17 2.76
N ARG A 105 8.74 4.66 3.76
CA ARG A 105 7.53 5.46 3.55
C ARG A 105 7.78 6.73 2.73
N TYR A 106 8.86 7.44 3.02
CA TYR A 106 9.17 8.69 2.32
C TYR A 106 9.63 8.44 0.89
N THR A 107 10.41 7.38 0.66
CA THR A 107 10.77 6.94 -0.69
C THR A 107 9.53 6.56 -1.49
N GLU A 108 8.68 5.69 -0.95
CA GLU A 108 7.42 5.30 -1.62
C GLU A 108 6.52 6.49 -1.93
N ARG A 109 6.39 7.43 -0.99
CA ARG A 109 5.62 8.67 -1.22
C ARG A 109 6.21 9.48 -2.38
N SER A 110 7.52 9.67 -2.39
CA SER A 110 8.19 10.41 -3.47
C SER A 110 8.03 9.70 -4.81
N THR A 111 8.17 8.38 -4.83
CA THR A 111 7.98 7.56 -6.04
C THR A 111 6.55 7.69 -6.54
N ARG A 112 5.54 7.50 -5.67
CA ARG A 112 4.13 7.65 -6.02
C ARG A 112 3.81 9.04 -6.56
N PHE A 113 4.31 10.09 -5.91
CA PHE A 113 4.13 11.46 -6.39
C PHE A 113 4.71 11.66 -7.80
N ASN A 114 5.93 11.18 -8.03
CA ASN A 114 6.58 11.30 -9.34
C ASN A 114 5.86 10.46 -10.41
N GLN A 115 5.43 9.24 -10.08
CA GLN A 115 4.68 8.37 -10.98
C GLN A 115 3.32 8.97 -11.33
N ASN A 116 2.57 9.49 -10.36
CA ASN A 116 1.28 10.13 -10.60
C ASN A 116 1.43 11.38 -11.45
N ARG A 117 2.45 12.20 -11.18
CA ARG A 117 2.75 13.37 -11.99
C ARG A 117 3.09 12.97 -13.42
N LEU A 118 3.90 11.92 -13.60
CA LEU A 118 4.27 11.40 -14.91
C LEU A 118 3.05 10.81 -15.62
N PHE A 119 2.16 10.11 -14.92
CA PHE A 119 0.90 9.60 -15.48
C PHE A 119 0.04 10.73 -16.04
N GLN A 120 -0.08 11.85 -15.31
CA GLN A 120 -0.88 12.99 -15.75
C GLN A 120 -0.26 13.72 -16.95
N SER A 121 1.07 13.84 -17.00
CA SER A 121 1.75 14.60 -18.07
C SER A 121 2.12 13.76 -19.30
N ASP A 122 2.56 12.51 -19.10
CA ASP A 122 3.10 11.64 -20.15
C ASP A 122 2.99 10.16 -19.72
N GLN A 123 1.82 9.57 -19.97
CA GLN A 123 1.52 8.17 -19.67
C GLN A 123 2.49 7.21 -20.36
N LYS A 124 2.89 7.51 -21.61
CA LYS A 124 3.79 6.65 -22.40
C LYS A 124 5.14 6.51 -21.71
N ARG A 125 5.70 7.60 -21.17
CA ARG A 125 6.94 7.56 -20.39
C ARG A 125 6.80 6.78 -19.09
N LEU A 126 5.65 6.88 -18.41
CA LEU A 126 5.41 6.07 -17.22
C LEU A 126 5.43 4.58 -17.57
N TYR A 127 4.65 4.15 -18.55
CA TYR A 127 4.58 2.73 -18.94
C TYR A 127 5.94 2.20 -19.39
N LYS A 128 6.69 2.95 -20.20
CA LYS A 128 8.08 2.62 -20.55
C LYS A 128 9.02 2.50 -19.34
N SER A 129 8.77 3.24 -18.26
CA SER A 129 9.56 3.14 -17.04
C SER A 129 9.17 1.95 -16.15
N LEU A 130 7.94 1.43 -16.31
CA LEU A 130 7.44 0.24 -15.61
C LEU A 130 7.80 -1.05 -16.33
N GLU A 131 7.93 -0.99 -17.66
CA GLU A 131 8.54 -2.03 -18.48
C GLU A 131 9.97 -2.28 -17.96
N ARG A 132 10.25 -3.51 -17.50
CA ARG A 132 11.60 -3.91 -17.13
C ARG A 132 12.51 -3.85 -18.37
N PRO A 133 13.84 -3.71 -18.25
CA PRO A 133 14.75 -3.73 -19.40
C PRO A 133 14.92 -5.14 -20.02
N ILE A 134 13.85 -5.92 -20.06
CA ILE A 134 13.80 -7.23 -20.72
C ILE A 134 12.58 -7.17 -21.63
N VAL A 135 12.87 -7.23 -22.92
CA VAL A 135 11.95 -7.11 -24.06
C VAL A 135 11.50 -5.68 -24.34
N SER A 136 12.45 -4.84 -24.78
CA SER A 136 12.13 -3.98 -25.91
C SER A 136 11.55 -4.88 -26.98
N GLY A 137 10.23 -4.84 -27.19
CA GLY A 137 9.57 -5.55 -28.26
C GLY A 137 10.06 -5.00 -29.59
N THR A 138 11.19 -5.49 -30.06
CA THR A 138 11.66 -5.31 -31.45
C THR A 138 10.87 -6.22 -32.41
N GLY A 139 9.96 -7.03 -31.88
CA GLY A 139 8.99 -7.77 -32.69
C GLY A 139 7.97 -6.80 -33.31
N PRO A 140 7.47 -7.12 -34.52
CA PRO A 140 6.34 -6.40 -35.09
C PRO A 140 5.15 -6.45 -34.13
N ALA A 141 4.34 -5.39 -34.12
CA ALA A 141 3.09 -5.38 -33.36
C ALA A 141 2.26 -6.62 -33.73
N PRO A 142 1.66 -7.32 -32.76
CA PRO A 142 0.83 -8.48 -33.05
C PRO A 142 -0.32 -8.07 -33.96
N ASN A 143 -0.63 -8.93 -34.93
CA ASN A 143 -1.71 -8.70 -35.86
C ASN A 143 -3.06 -8.55 -35.11
N GLN A 144 -3.91 -7.63 -35.56
CA GLN A 144 -5.21 -7.39 -34.94
C GLN A 144 -6.08 -8.66 -34.94
N ALA A 145 -6.01 -9.46 -36.01
CA ALA A 145 -6.76 -10.71 -36.09
C ALA A 145 -6.32 -11.71 -35.01
N ASP A 146 -5.01 -11.83 -34.77
CA ASP A 146 -4.44 -12.75 -33.78
C ASP A 146 -4.83 -12.33 -32.35
N MET A 147 -4.82 -11.01 -32.09
CA MET A 147 -5.29 -10.44 -30.81
C MET A 147 -6.77 -10.72 -30.57
N VAL A 148 -7.61 -10.50 -31.58
CA VAL A 148 -9.05 -10.77 -31.49
C VAL A 148 -9.29 -12.27 -31.30
N ALA A 149 -8.61 -13.13 -32.04
CA ALA A 149 -8.73 -14.58 -31.90
C ALA A 149 -8.32 -15.06 -30.49
N PHE A 150 -7.22 -14.53 -29.94
CA PHE A 150 -6.76 -14.84 -28.59
C PHE A 150 -7.78 -14.46 -27.51
N TRP A 151 -8.32 -13.24 -27.53
CA TRP A 151 -9.30 -12.82 -26.52
C TRP A 151 -10.66 -13.51 -26.73
N ARG A 152 -11.03 -13.77 -27.98
CA ARG A 152 -12.26 -14.50 -28.32
C ARG A 152 -12.22 -15.94 -27.80
N SER A 153 -11.10 -16.63 -27.90
CA SER A 153 -10.99 -18.00 -27.37
C SER A 153 -11.06 -18.05 -25.83
N LEU A 154 -10.64 -16.99 -25.14
CA LEU A 154 -10.76 -16.90 -23.69
C LEU A 154 -12.17 -16.54 -23.19
N TRP A 155 -12.87 -15.64 -23.89
CA TRP A 155 -14.09 -15.02 -23.36
C TRP A 155 -15.37 -15.36 -24.13
N SER A 156 -15.27 -15.73 -25.41
CA SER A 156 -16.44 -15.97 -26.26
C SER A 156 -16.72 -17.43 -26.51
N GLU A 157 -15.73 -18.30 -26.32
CA GLU A 157 -15.94 -19.75 -26.42
C GLU A 157 -16.51 -20.26 -25.09
N PRO A 158 -17.74 -20.80 -25.08
CA PRO A 158 -18.32 -21.36 -23.88
C PRO A 158 -17.52 -22.62 -23.51
N VAL A 159 -16.72 -22.53 -22.45
CA VAL A 159 -16.02 -23.66 -21.86
C VAL A 159 -16.92 -24.27 -20.80
N ASN A 160 -17.24 -25.56 -20.94
CA ASN A 160 -17.85 -26.31 -19.85
C ASN A 160 -16.77 -26.57 -18.79
N HIS A 161 -16.81 -25.80 -17.70
CA HIS A 161 -15.96 -26.05 -16.56
C HIS A 161 -16.45 -27.30 -15.83
N ASN A 162 -15.58 -28.30 -15.68
CA ASN A 162 -15.83 -29.39 -14.75
C ASN A 162 -15.61 -28.85 -13.34
N GLU A 163 -16.68 -28.34 -12.74
CA GLU A 163 -16.69 -27.95 -11.34
C GLU A 163 -16.30 -29.16 -10.48
N GLY A 164 -15.22 -29.04 -9.71
CA GLY A 164 -14.72 -30.16 -8.91
C GLY A 164 -15.72 -30.64 -7.84
N PRO A 165 -15.50 -31.81 -7.19
CA PRO A 165 -16.42 -32.41 -6.22
C PRO A 165 -16.81 -31.52 -5.03
N TRP A 166 -16.10 -30.41 -4.83
CA TRP A 166 -16.36 -29.44 -3.78
C TRP A 166 -17.68 -28.71 -3.95
N THR A 167 -18.21 -28.57 -5.17
CA THR A 167 -19.52 -27.90 -5.40
C THR A 167 -20.66 -28.71 -4.81
N GLU A 168 -20.62 -30.04 -4.92
CA GLU A 168 -21.59 -30.95 -4.29
C GLU A 168 -21.49 -30.91 -2.75
N VAL A 169 -20.25 -30.81 -2.23
CA VAL A 169 -20.01 -30.64 -0.78
C VAL A 169 -20.59 -29.31 -0.28
N VAL A 170 -20.38 -28.21 -1.01
CA VAL A 170 -20.95 -26.91 -0.65
C VAL A 170 -22.47 -26.92 -0.79
N ALA A 171 -23.01 -27.51 -1.87
CA ALA A 171 -24.46 -27.61 -2.08
C ALA A 171 -25.14 -28.42 -0.97
N SER A 172 -24.54 -29.53 -0.54
CA SER A 172 -25.07 -30.32 0.60
C SER A 172 -24.97 -29.59 1.93
N GLN A 173 -23.89 -28.84 2.19
CA GLN A 173 -23.78 -27.98 3.37
C GLN A 173 -24.82 -26.84 3.35
N CYS A 174 -25.08 -26.27 2.19
CA CYS A 174 -26.03 -25.18 1.99
C CYS A 174 -27.49 -25.64 1.84
N ALA A 175 -27.77 -26.94 1.67
CA ALA A 175 -29.13 -27.46 1.48
C ALA A 175 -30.06 -27.17 2.66
N SER A 176 -29.50 -27.01 3.86
CA SER A 176 -30.24 -26.63 5.08
C SER A 176 -30.46 -25.13 5.25
N ILE A 177 -29.81 -24.30 4.42
CA ILE A 177 -29.87 -22.85 4.48
C ILE A 177 -31.05 -22.39 3.63
N THR A 178 -32.02 -21.70 4.25
CA THR A 178 -33.12 -21.07 3.52
C THR A 178 -32.56 -20.07 2.50
N PRO A 179 -32.96 -20.16 1.21
CA PRO A 179 -32.53 -19.18 0.22
C PRO A 179 -32.96 -17.79 0.62
N MET A 180 -32.08 -16.81 0.41
CA MET A 180 -32.39 -15.41 0.66
C MET A 180 -33.50 -14.95 -0.29
N ASP A 181 -34.50 -14.27 0.25
CA ASP A 181 -35.56 -13.65 -0.56
C ASP A 181 -34.97 -12.69 -1.61
N PRO A 182 -35.61 -12.55 -2.78
CA PRO A 182 -35.14 -11.66 -3.82
C PRO A 182 -35.01 -10.22 -3.29
N VAL A 183 -33.79 -9.68 -3.33
CA VAL A 183 -33.52 -8.29 -2.94
C VAL A 183 -33.84 -7.37 -4.10
N ILE A 184 -34.96 -6.65 -4.01
CA ILE A 184 -35.34 -5.62 -4.98
C ILE A 184 -34.72 -4.30 -4.51
N ILE A 185 -33.79 -3.77 -5.30
CA ILE A 185 -33.17 -2.46 -5.04
C ILE A 185 -33.96 -1.40 -5.79
N THR A 186 -34.63 -0.51 -5.07
CA THR A 186 -35.38 0.61 -5.66
C THR A 186 -34.51 1.87 -5.76
N PRO A 187 -34.84 2.82 -6.65
CA PRO A 187 -34.17 4.12 -6.70
C PRO A 187 -34.17 4.87 -5.37
N ASP A 188 -35.24 4.72 -4.58
CA ASP A 188 -35.39 5.35 -3.27
C ASP A 188 -34.40 4.78 -2.25
N ASP A 189 -34.13 3.47 -2.28
CA ASP A 189 -33.12 2.83 -1.43
C ASP A 189 -31.72 3.39 -1.71
N VAL A 190 -31.42 3.63 -2.99
CA VAL A 190 -30.15 4.22 -3.43
C VAL A 190 -30.06 5.68 -2.97
N ALA A 191 -31.13 6.46 -3.14
CA ALA A 191 -31.17 7.86 -2.70
C ALA A 191 -30.99 7.98 -1.18
N GLU A 192 -31.65 7.12 -0.41
CA GLU A 192 -31.55 7.05 1.05
C GLU A 192 -30.12 6.70 1.50
N ALA A 193 -29.51 5.70 0.86
CA ALA A 193 -28.16 5.28 1.18
C ALA A 193 -27.11 6.35 0.82
N VAL A 194 -27.25 7.01 -0.34
CA VAL A 194 -26.38 8.13 -0.73
C VAL A 194 -26.51 9.29 0.25
N ARG A 195 -27.72 9.61 0.71
CA ARG A 195 -27.97 10.67 1.70
C ARG A 195 -27.31 10.39 3.05
N ARG A 196 -27.23 9.13 3.47
CA ARG A 196 -26.59 8.71 4.73
C ARG A 196 -25.10 8.46 4.60
N ALA A 197 -24.59 8.30 3.39
CA ALA A 197 -23.18 8.04 3.16
C ALA A 197 -22.35 9.24 3.67
N PRO A 198 -21.33 9.00 4.51
CA PRO A 198 -20.43 10.07 4.90
C PRO A 198 -19.76 10.64 3.66
N ASN A 199 -19.67 11.96 3.58
CA ASN A 199 -19.06 12.67 2.46
C ASN A 199 -17.53 12.52 2.44
N TRP A 200 -16.98 11.30 2.42
CA TRP A 200 -15.54 11.05 2.35
C TRP A 200 -15.20 9.80 1.53
N LYS A 201 -14.63 10.01 0.34
CA LYS A 201 -13.18 9.99 0.04
C LYS A 201 -12.97 10.50 -1.39
N SER A 202 -11.75 10.98 -1.67
CA SER A 202 -11.32 11.36 -3.02
C SER A 202 -11.74 10.30 -4.03
N PRO A 203 -12.25 10.69 -5.20
CA PRO A 203 -12.61 9.75 -6.24
C PRO A 203 -11.41 8.86 -6.59
N GLY A 204 -11.69 7.68 -7.15
CA GLY A 204 -10.66 6.81 -7.70
C GLY A 204 -9.84 7.51 -8.79
N LEU A 205 -8.82 6.82 -9.31
CA LEU A 205 -8.02 7.32 -10.43
C LEU A 205 -8.86 7.67 -11.68
N ASP A 206 -10.07 7.11 -11.75
CA ASP A 206 -11.10 7.26 -12.77
C ASP A 206 -12.06 8.45 -12.51
N GLY A 207 -12.00 9.12 -11.36
CA GLY A 207 -12.93 10.20 -11.01
C GLY A 207 -14.27 9.70 -10.45
N LEU A 208 -14.47 8.38 -10.32
CA LEU A 208 -15.73 7.80 -9.85
C LEU A 208 -15.73 7.61 -8.33
N HIS A 209 -16.82 8.04 -7.69
CA HIS A 209 -17.09 7.74 -6.30
C HIS A 209 -17.72 6.35 -6.21
N HIS A 210 -17.05 5.44 -5.51
CA HIS A 210 -17.55 4.11 -5.27
C HIS A 210 -18.40 4.12 -3.98
N TYR A 211 -19.67 3.74 -4.10
CA TYR A 211 -20.57 3.57 -2.96
C TYR A 211 -20.73 2.08 -2.66
N TRP A 212 -20.50 1.69 -1.41
CA TRP A 212 -20.82 0.34 -0.94
C TRP A 212 -22.15 0.40 -0.22
N LEU A 213 -23.20 -0.13 -0.84
CA LEU A 213 -24.46 -0.37 -0.16
C LEU A 213 -24.29 -1.58 0.74
N LYS A 214 -24.07 -1.35 2.04
CA LYS A 214 -23.92 -2.41 3.04
C LYS A 214 -25.07 -2.30 4.03
N GLY A 215 -26.00 -3.25 3.99
CA GLY A 215 -27.09 -3.33 4.97
C GLY A 215 -28.46 -3.67 4.39
N PHE A 216 -28.57 -4.70 3.56
CA PHE A 216 -29.85 -5.39 3.39
C PHE A 216 -30.08 -6.23 4.66
N MET A 217 -30.41 -5.58 5.77
CA MET A 217 -30.90 -6.28 6.95
C MET A 217 -32.38 -6.56 6.69
N TYR A 218 -32.74 -7.84 6.63
CA TYR A 218 -34.10 -8.32 6.67
C TYR A 218 -34.84 -7.63 7.84
N ASN A 219 -35.70 -6.66 7.52
CA ASN A 219 -36.58 -6.01 8.48
C ASN A 219 -37.73 -6.97 8.82
N SER A 220 -37.44 -8.09 9.48
CA SER A 220 -38.47 -8.91 10.15
C SER A 220 -37.97 -9.86 11.24
N VAL A 221 -36.73 -9.73 11.75
CA VAL A 221 -36.36 -10.40 13.02
C VAL A 221 -35.72 -9.43 14.01
N PRO A 222 -36.43 -9.01 15.07
CA PRO A 222 -35.81 -8.30 16.18
C PRO A 222 -35.09 -9.34 17.05
N ASN A 223 -33.80 -9.58 16.76
CA ASN A 223 -32.75 -10.10 17.66
C ASN A 223 -31.76 -10.99 16.91
N CYS A 224 -30.83 -10.37 16.17
CA CYS A 224 -29.53 -10.98 15.91
C CYS A 224 -28.53 -9.86 15.65
N LYS A 225 -28.08 -9.21 16.74
CA LYS A 225 -26.79 -8.53 16.73
C LYS A 225 -25.77 -9.62 17.03
N ASP A 226 -24.68 -9.62 16.27
CA ASP A 226 -23.52 -10.52 16.37
C ASP A 226 -23.63 -11.84 15.59
N ARG A 227 -23.58 -11.71 14.25
CA ARG A 227 -22.85 -12.68 13.43
C ARG A 227 -22.13 -11.97 12.30
N GLN A 228 -20.82 -11.83 12.49
CA GLN A 228 -19.86 -11.41 11.50
C GLN A 228 -19.81 -12.50 10.42
N LEU A 229 -20.52 -12.29 9.30
CA LEU A 229 -20.48 -13.18 8.14
C LEU A 229 -19.27 -12.81 7.28
N ASP A 230 -18.20 -13.60 7.44
CA ASP A 230 -17.28 -13.90 6.36
C ASP A 230 -17.95 -14.94 5.46
N LEU A 231 -18.36 -14.57 4.25
CA LEU A 231 -18.63 -15.54 3.18
C LEU A 231 -18.49 -14.92 1.79
N VAL A 232 -17.37 -15.31 1.17
CA VAL A 232 -17.14 -15.73 -0.22
C VAL A 232 -18.13 -15.26 -1.27
N LEU A 233 -17.57 -14.53 -2.24
CA LEU A 233 -18.13 -14.17 -3.55
C LEU A 233 -18.61 -15.41 -4.32
N SER A 234 -19.93 -15.59 -4.46
CA SER A 234 -20.51 -16.46 -5.51
C SER A 234 -21.98 -16.12 -5.83
N ALA A 235 -22.33 -14.84 -5.88
CA ALA A 235 -23.64 -14.42 -6.38
C ALA A 235 -23.51 -13.03 -7.05
N CYS A 236 -22.79 -13.00 -8.17
CA CYS A 236 -22.76 -11.85 -9.07
C CYS A 236 -23.33 -12.27 -10.43
N SER A 237 -24.61 -12.60 -10.43
CA SER A 237 -25.42 -12.78 -11.65
C SER A 237 -26.88 -12.90 -11.23
N ASP A 238 -27.49 -11.76 -10.87
CA ASP A 238 -28.93 -11.45 -11.04
C ASP A 238 -29.33 -10.21 -10.21
N VAL A 239 -28.60 -9.10 -10.40
CA VAL A 239 -29.14 -7.78 -10.05
C VAL A 239 -29.89 -7.27 -11.29
N ARG A 240 -31.20 -7.48 -11.33
CA ARG A 240 -32.07 -6.83 -12.32
C ARG A 240 -32.39 -5.43 -11.83
N VAL A 241 -31.80 -4.43 -12.47
CA VAL A 241 -32.25 -3.03 -12.34
C VAL A 241 -33.49 -2.88 -13.20
N THR A 242 -34.68 -3.00 -12.62
CA THR A 242 -35.93 -2.67 -13.33
C THR A 242 -36.15 -1.17 -13.27
N GLY A 243 -36.17 -0.50 -14.43
CA GLY A 243 -36.62 0.89 -14.56
C GLY A 243 -35.77 1.84 -15.40
N ALA A 244 -34.96 1.38 -16.35
CA ALA A 244 -34.17 2.27 -17.22
C ALA A 244 -34.70 2.43 -18.66
N ASP A 245 -35.80 1.78 -19.05
CA ASP A 245 -36.20 1.71 -20.47
C ASP A 245 -37.37 2.62 -20.91
N GLU A 246 -37.96 3.45 -20.04
CA GLU A 246 -39.14 4.26 -20.42
C GLU A 246 -38.92 5.79 -20.50
N ALA A 247 -37.67 6.27 -20.54
CA ALA A 247 -37.40 7.73 -20.56
C ALA A 247 -36.72 8.28 -21.81
N LEU A 248 -36.56 7.51 -22.90
CA LEU A 248 -35.81 7.96 -24.08
C LEU A 248 -36.59 8.06 -25.41
N THR A 249 -37.91 7.84 -25.43
CA THR A 249 -38.71 7.86 -26.67
C THR A 249 -39.70 9.04 -26.81
N SER A 250 -39.68 10.05 -25.93
CA SER A 250 -40.67 11.16 -25.98
C SER A 250 -40.12 12.54 -26.39
N ARG A 251 -38.90 12.65 -26.95
CA ARG A 251 -38.40 13.95 -27.46
C ARG A 251 -37.74 13.88 -28.83
N ARG A 252 -38.50 13.47 -29.86
CA ARG A 252 -38.37 13.89 -31.28
C ARG A 252 -39.75 13.77 -31.91
N SER A 253 -40.50 14.86 -32.08
CA SER A 253 -40.70 15.61 -33.34
C SER A 253 -42.07 16.34 -33.21
N PRO A 254 -42.42 17.37 -34.01
CA PRO A 254 -41.87 17.81 -35.29
C PRO A 254 -40.80 18.90 -35.21
#